data_AF-A0A1C6M199-F1
#
_entry.id   AF-A0A1C6M199-F1
#
_cell.length_a   1.000
_cell.length_b   1.000
_cell.length_c   1.000
_cell.angle_alpha   90.00
_cell.angle_beta   90.00
_cell.angle_gamma   90.00
#
_symmetry.space_group_name_H-M   'P 1'
#
loop_
_entity.id
_entity.type
_entity.pdbx_description
1 polymer ?
#
loop_
_entity_poly.entity_id
_entity_poly.type
_entity_poly.pdbx_seq_one_letter_code
_entity_poly.pdbx_strand_id
1 'polypeptide(L)'
;MGEMSVTAPSGETSPERDYLEAVLDLLEEHALNRERMDWARVRREAEAQIADATATEQAYGVIDAVLDLLGDPHTFFLRPQDAGEARDQEEAPAGPVPTGRLIDGGFAHLTVPEADGGTEAERRCIREGAAAVRDLDRHRPKGWVVDLRGNTGGSMYPMLTVLAPLLGHGHLGSFVDAAGEVSGRWLLRDGVVYVDDEALSATPYPYLPAEPEPPVAVLIDGRTMSAGEATLIAFLGMPRVGPSGRPLPGWRPGTSPSTWPMAPFSFSQWPARPTGPAASTATLPWPRTSPRRGMPTRSPTLWRGYGPFGPRPQGGAG
;
A
#
# COMPACT_ATOMS: atom_id res chain seq x y z
N MET A 1 -49.61 -44.15 -15.49
CA MET A 1 -49.38 -42.77 -15.94
C MET A 1 -48.37 -42.16 -14.99
N GLY A 2 -47.25 -41.67 -15.52
CA GLY A 2 -46.09 -41.27 -14.73
C GLY A 2 -46.27 -39.91 -14.06
N GLU A 3 -45.84 -39.80 -12.81
CA GLU A 3 -45.56 -38.52 -12.18
C GLU A 3 -44.14 -38.09 -12.57
N MET A 4 -44.08 -37.07 -13.43
CA MET A 4 -42.87 -36.29 -13.64
C MET A 4 -42.59 -35.48 -12.37
N SER A 5 -41.59 -35.90 -11.62
CA SER A 5 -40.98 -35.06 -10.60
C SER A 5 -40.23 -33.94 -11.30
N VAL A 6 -40.81 -32.75 -11.31
CA VAL A 6 -40.15 -31.52 -11.71
C VAL A 6 -39.24 -31.12 -10.55
N THR A 7 -37.94 -31.41 -10.67
CA THR A 7 -36.92 -30.79 -9.83
C THR A 7 -36.86 -29.31 -10.18
N ALA A 8 -37.26 -28.46 -9.25
CA ALA A 8 -36.95 -27.03 -9.30
C ALA A 8 -35.41 -26.86 -9.25
N PRO A 9 -34.81 -25.93 -10.02
CA PRO A 9 -33.40 -25.60 -9.85
C PRO A 9 -33.26 -24.82 -8.54
N SER A 10 -32.72 -25.46 -7.51
CA SER A 10 -32.28 -24.79 -6.29
C SER A 10 -31.02 -23.98 -6.61
N GLY A 11 -31.22 -22.75 -7.08
CA GLY A 11 -30.18 -21.75 -7.25
C GLY A 11 -29.76 -21.12 -5.92
N GLU A 12 -29.38 -21.94 -4.95
CA GLU A 12 -28.65 -21.49 -3.76
C GLU A 12 -27.16 -21.61 -4.09
N THR A 13 -26.48 -20.47 -4.19
CA THR A 13 -25.03 -20.40 -4.32
C THR A 13 -24.41 -20.93 -3.02
N SER A 14 -23.31 -21.68 -3.16
CA SER A 14 -22.63 -22.29 -2.03
C SER A 14 -21.68 -21.29 -1.34
N PRO A 15 -21.36 -21.47 -0.05
CA PRO A 15 -20.53 -20.51 0.70
C PRO A 15 -19.17 -20.18 0.06
N GLU A 16 -18.55 -21.16 -0.59
CA GLU A 16 -17.30 -21.01 -1.32
C GLU A 16 -17.44 -20.19 -2.62
N ARG A 17 -18.59 -20.30 -3.31
CA ARG A 17 -18.89 -19.47 -4.49
C ARG A 17 -19.21 -18.05 -4.08
N ASP A 18 -20.02 -17.86 -3.05
CA ASP A 18 -20.32 -16.54 -2.50
C ASP A 18 -19.05 -15.82 -2.02
N TYR A 19 -18.13 -16.57 -1.40
CA TYR A 19 -16.84 -16.00 -0.99
C TYR A 19 -15.98 -15.57 -2.17
N LEU A 20 -15.87 -16.41 -3.20
CA LEU A 20 -15.13 -16.09 -4.42
C LEU A 20 -15.73 -14.85 -5.10
N GLU A 21 -17.04 -14.85 -5.35
CA GLU A 21 -17.74 -13.73 -6.00
C GLU A 21 -17.58 -12.44 -5.22
N ALA A 22 -17.70 -12.47 -3.89
CA ALA A 22 -17.47 -11.30 -3.06
C ALA A 22 -16.04 -10.74 -3.20
N VAL A 23 -15.02 -11.59 -3.34
CA VAL A 23 -13.64 -11.13 -3.59
C VAL A 23 -13.50 -10.56 -5.00
N LEU A 24 -14.12 -11.19 -6.00
CA LEU A 24 -14.09 -10.71 -7.39
C LEU A 24 -14.81 -9.35 -7.54
N ASP A 25 -15.93 -9.14 -6.84
CA ASP A 25 -16.64 -7.87 -6.79
C ASP A 25 -15.72 -6.74 -6.28
N LEU A 26 -14.99 -6.99 -5.18
CA LEU A 26 -14.07 -6.00 -4.63
C LEU A 26 -12.93 -5.67 -5.60
N LEU A 27 -12.42 -6.66 -6.33
CA LEU A 27 -11.37 -6.42 -7.32
C LEU A 27 -11.90 -5.68 -8.54
N GLU A 28 -13.08 -6.04 -9.05
CA GLU A 28 -13.73 -5.38 -10.19
C GLU A 28 -14.15 -3.95 -9.87
N GLU A 29 -14.54 -3.68 -8.63
CA GLU A 29 -14.93 -2.34 -8.20
C GLU A 29 -13.72 -1.43 -7.94
N HIS A 30 -12.66 -1.94 -7.32
CA HIS A 30 -11.65 -1.07 -6.71
C HIS A 30 -10.22 -1.22 -7.25
N ALA A 31 -9.88 -2.31 -7.94
CA ALA A 31 -8.50 -2.52 -8.38
C ALA A 31 -8.08 -1.48 -9.43
N LEU A 32 -6.86 -0.94 -9.32
CA LEU A 32 -6.36 0.06 -10.29
C LEU A 32 -6.32 -0.48 -11.72
N ASN A 33 -5.96 -1.75 -11.88
CA ASN A 33 -5.87 -2.39 -13.18
C ASN A 33 -7.19 -3.05 -13.62
N ARG A 34 -8.32 -2.77 -12.94
CA ARG A 34 -9.61 -3.43 -13.21
C ARG A 34 -10.06 -3.34 -14.66
N GLU A 35 -9.79 -2.23 -15.35
CA GLU A 35 -10.19 -2.03 -16.75
C GLU A 35 -9.40 -2.89 -17.74
N ARG A 36 -8.30 -3.52 -17.31
CA ARG A 36 -7.49 -4.42 -18.15
C ARG A 36 -8.02 -5.86 -18.16
N MET A 37 -8.98 -6.17 -17.29
CA MET A 37 -9.49 -7.53 -17.11
C MET A 37 -10.82 -7.72 -17.84
N ASP A 38 -10.99 -8.87 -18.49
CA ASP A 38 -12.29 -9.34 -18.97
C ASP A 38 -13.00 -10.04 -17.79
N TRP A 39 -13.70 -9.26 -16.97
CA TRP A 39 -14.33 -9.74 -15.74
C TRP A 39 -15.36 -10.85 -15.99
N ALA A 40 -16.13 -10.77 -17.07
CA ALA A 40 -17.07 -11.81 -17.45
C ALA A 40 -16.37 -13.15 -17.75
N ARG A 41 -15.19 -13.11 -18.36
CA ARG A 41 -14.36 -14.30 -18.56
C ARG A 41 -13.71 -14.77 -17.27
N VAL A 42 -13.12 -13.86 -16.50
CA VAL A 42 -12.43 -14.17 -15.24
C VAL A 42 -13.38 -14.85 -14.26
N ARG A 43 -14.57 -14.31 -14.02
CA ARG A 43 -15.60 -14.91 -13.15
C ARG A 43 -15.96 -16.32 -13.58
N ARG A 44 -16.33 -16.51 -14.85
CA ARG A 44 -16.68 -17.83 -15.39
C ARG A 44 -15.55 -18.86 -15.25
N GLU A 45 -14.30 -18.46 -15.51
CA GLU A 45 -13.14 -19.36 -15.37
C GLU A 45 -12.80 -19.65 -13.90
N ALA A 46 -13.00 -18.68 -13.00
CA ALA A 46 -12.78 -18.85 -11.57
C ALA A 46 -13.85 -19.75 -10.93
N GLU A 47 -15.13 -19.53 -11.23
CA GLU A 47 -16.24 -20.38 -10.78
C GLU A 47 -16.09 -21.82 -11.23
N ALA A 48 -15.67 -22.05 -12.48
CA ALA A 48 -15.46 -23.38 -13.02
C ALA A 48 -14.38 -24.17 -12.25
N GLN A 49 -13.37 -23.49 -11.69
CA GLN A 49 -12.29 -24.13 -10.93
C GLN A 49 -12.70 -24.55 -9.52
N ILE A 50 -13.77 -23.97 -8.98
CA ILE A 50 -14.32 -24.33 -7.66
C ILE A 50 -15.65 -25.08 -7.78
N ALA A 51 -15.98 -25.64 -8.95
CA ALA A 51 -17.26 -26.29 -9.20
C ALA A 51 -17.57 -27.42 -8.22
N ASP A 52 -16.54 -28.18 -7.83
CA ASP A 52 -16.60 -29.31 -6.88
C ASP A 52 -16.06 -28.97 -5.49
N ALA A 53 -15.83 -27.68 -5.20
CA ALA A 53 -15.37 -27.26 -3.89
C ALA A 53 -16.45 -27.50 -2.82
N THR A 54 -16.01 -27.85 -1.61
CA THR A 54 -16.87 -28.10 -0.45
C THR A 54 -16.47 -27.27 0.77
N ALA A 55 -15.44 -26.43 0.62
CA ALA A 55 -14.93 -25.53 1.64
C ALA A 55 -14.38 -24.23 1.01
N THR A 56 -14.54 -23.12 1.73
CA THR A 56 -14.11 -21.79 1.29
C THR A 56 -12.60 -21.69 1.02
N GLU A 57 -11.78 -22.41 1.78
CA GLU A 57 -10.32 -22.45 1.63
C GLU A 57 -9.88 -22.93 0.24
N GLN A 58 -10.71 -23.73 -0.43
CA GLN A 58 -10.42 -24.22 -1.78
C GLN A 58 -10.53 -23.11 -2.85
N ALA A 59 -11.20 -21.99 -2.54
CA ALA A 59 -11.24 -20.82 -3.42
C ALA A 59 -9.94 -19.98 -3.35
N TYR A 60 -9.11 -20.14 -2.32
CA TYR A 60 -7.94 -19.25 -2.10
C TYR A 60 -6.91 -19.33 -3.22
N GLY A 61 -6.65 -20.52 -3.74
CA GLY A 61 -5.72 -20.69 -4.88
C GLY A 61 -6.24 -20.03 -6.16
N VAL A 62 -7.56 -20.01 -6.35
CA VAL A 62 -8.20 -19.32 -7.49
C VAL A 62 -8.11 -17.81 -7.31
N ILE A 63 -8.33 -17.31 -6.10
CA ILE A 63 -8.15 -15.88 -5.77
C ILE A 63 -6.71 -15.44 -6.05
N ASP A 64 -5.71 -16.20 -5.63
CA ASP A 64 -4.30 -15.90 -5.94
C ASP A 64 -4.05 -15.84 -7.46
N ALA A 65 -4.61 -16.77 -8.24
CA ALA A 65 -4.47 -16.76 -9.69
C ALA A 65 -5.11 -15.52 -10.34
N VAL A 66 -6.24 -15.05 -9.81
CA VAL A 66 -6.89 -13.82 -10.28
C VAL A 66 -6.04 -12.58 -9.93
N LEU A 67 -5.43 -12.55 -8.75
CA LEU A 67 -4.50 -11.49 -8.36
C LEU A 67 -3.25 -11.46 -9.24
N ASP A 68 -2.71 -12.63 -9.61
CA ASP A 68 -1.60 -12.71 -10.56
C ASP A 68 -1.99 -12.16 -11.95
N LEU A 69 -3.22 -12.43 -12.40
CA LEU A 69 -3.76 -11.90 -13.66
C LEU A 69 -3.96 -10.38 -13.64
N LEU A 70 -4.32 -9.81 -12.48
CA LEU A 70 -4.44 -8.36 -12.28
C LEU A 70 -3.10 -7.64 -12.52
N GLY A 71 -1.98 -8.35 -12.33
CA GLY A 71 -0.64 -7.85 -12.60
C GLY A 71 -0.24 -6.68 -11.70
N ASP A 72 -0.84 -6.61 -10.51
CA ASP A 72 -0.57 -5.60 -9.51
C ASP A 72 0.18 -6.23 -8.31
N PRO A 73 1.49 -5.97 -8.16
CA PRO A 73 2.28 -6.54 -7.07
C PRO A 73 1.91 -5.98 -5.69
N HIS A 74 1.09 -4.92 -5.62
CA HIS A 74 0.67 -4.28 -4.38
C HIS A 74 -0.67 -4.79 -3.85
N THR A 75 -1.47 -5.47 -4.69
CA THR A 75 -2.71 -6.12 -4.28
C THR A 75 -2.45 -7.55 -3.84
N PHE A 76 -2.90 -7.93 -2.64
CA PHE A 76 -2.75 -9.29 -2.13
C PHE A 76 -3.93 -9.72 -1.27
N PHE A 77 -4.15 -11.04 -1.23
CA PHE A 77 -5.16 -11.66 -0.38
C PHE A 77 -4.52 -12.18 0.91
N LEU A 78 -4.92 -11.62 2.06
CA LEU A 78 -4.53 -12.16 3.36
C LEU A 78 -5.55 -13.22 3.77
N ARG A 79 -5.08 -14.45 4.04
CA ARG A 79 -5.96 -15.54 4.41
C ARG A 79 -6.56 -15.23 5.78
N PRO A 80 -7.80 -15.65 6.09
CA PRO A 80 -8.43 -15.32 7.38
C PRO A 80 -7.61 -15.76 8.61
N GLN A 81 -6.88 -16.87 8.50
CA GLN A 81 -6.00 -17.41 9.53
C GLN A 81 -4.86 -16.43 9.84
N ASP A 82 -4.12 -16.01 8.80
CA ASP A 82 -3.04 -15.03 8.90
C ASP A 82 -3.53 -13.65 9.36
N ALA A 83 -4.75 -13.27 8.96
CA ALA A 83 -5.37 -12.00 9.36
C ALA A 83 -5.73 -11.96 10.85
N GLY A 84 -6.10 -13.10 11.44
CA GLY A 84 -6.31 -13.24 12.88
C GLY A 84 -5.00 -13.09 13.64
N GLU A 85 -3.95 -13.81 13.21
CA GLU A 85 -2.63 -13.74 13.83
C GLU A 85 -2.00 -12.33 13.74
N ALA A 86 -2.18 -11.62 12.62
CA ALA A 86 -1.71 -10.25 12.47
C ALA A 86 -2.46 -9.25 13.37
N ARG A 87 -3.71 -9.52 13.72
CA ARG A 87 -4.50 -8.70 14.65
C ARG A 87 -4.15 -8.96 16.11
N ASP A 88 -3.84 -10.22 16.44
CA ASP A 88 -3.54 -10.67 17.80
C ASP A 88 -2.06 -10.45 18.19
N GLN A 89 -1.21 -10.06 17.24
CA GLN A 89 0.20 -9.64 17.46
C GLN A 89 0.32 -8.24 18.10
N GLU A 90 -0.42 -7.98 19.19
CA GLU A 90 -0.23 -6.80 20.03
C GLU A 90 1.14 -6.79 20.75
N GLU A 91 1.82 -7.95 20.80
CA GLU A 91 3.10 -8.19 21.50
C GLU A 91 4.27 -8.60 20.57
N ALA A 92 4.20 -8.30 19.26
CA ALA A 92 5.33 -8.53 18.36
C ALA A 92 6.59 -7.73 18.80
N PRO A 93 7.82 -8.25 18.58
CA PRO A 93 9.05 -7.55 18.95
C PRO A 93 9.05 -6.16 18.32
N ALA A 94 9.39 -5.16 19.12
CA ALA A 94 9.25 -3.77 18.76
C ALA A 94 10.01 -3.46 17.45
N GLY A 95 9.29 -3.10 16.39
CA GLY A 95 9.81 -2.87 15.04
C GLY A 95 10.95 -1.85 14.97
N PRO A 96 11.61 -1.69 13.81
CA PRO A 96 12.68 -0.70 13.67
C PRO A 96 12.14 0.73 13.94
N VAL A 97 12.97 1.58 14.53
CA VAL A 97 12.61 2.98 14.84
C VAL A 97 13.56 3.95 14.15
N PRO A 98 13.16 5.21 13.92
CA PRO A 98 14.04 6.19 13.32
C PRO A 98 15.28 6.45 14.18
N THR A 99 16.43 6.63 13.53
CA THR A 99 17.71 6.88 14.20
C THR A 99 18.49 7.97 13.49
N GLY A 100 19.28 8.73 14.24
CA GLY A 100 19.99 9.91 13.77
C GLY A 100 21.49 9.87 14.03
N ARG A 101 22.28 10.49 13.15
CA ARG A 101 23.68 10.85 13.42
C ARG A 101 24.06 12.14 12.68
N LEU A 102 25.03 12.88 13.23
CA LEU A 102 25.71 13.92 12.46
C LEU A 102 26.67 13.27 11.46
N ILE A 103 26.78 13.86 10.28
CA ILE A 103 27.73 13.48 9.24
C ILE A 103 28.62 14.66 8.85
N ASP A 104 29.73 14.34 8.18
CA ASP A 104 30.71 15.31 7.73
C ASP A 104 30.08 16.49 6.99
N GLY A 105 30.63 17.69 7.21
CA GLY A 105 30.10 18.94 6.67
C GLY A 105 29.05 19.62 7.55
N GLY A 106 28.62 18.97 8.64
CA GLY A 106 27.65 19.51 9.60
C GLY A 106 26.21 19.27 9.18
N PHE A 107 25.93 18.13 8.55
CA PHE A 107 24.57 17.72 8.17
C PHE A 107 24.03 16.68 9.16
N ALA A 108 22.72 16.66 9.33
CA ALA A 108 22.02 15.64 10.09
C ALA A 108 21.61 14.50 9.15
N HIS A 109 21.94 13.25 9.47
CA HIS A 109 21.48 12.07 8.76
C HIS A 109 20.44 11.34 9.61
N LEU A 110 19.20 11.32 9.15
CA LEU A 110 18.08 10.66 9.80
C LEU A 110 17.65 9.45 8.97
N THR A 111 17.74 8.26 9.54
CA THR A 111 17.23 7.02 8.93
C THR A 111 15.79 6.82 9.35
N VAL A 112 14.88 6.65 8.40
CA VAL A 112 13.45 6.38 8.66
C VAL A 112 13.11 5.01 8.10
N PRO A 113 13.00 3.97 8.96
CA PRO A 113 12.71 2.61 8.52
C PRO A 113 11.22 2.41 8.21
N GLU A 114 10.86 1.19 7.81
CA GLU A 114 9.47 0.73 7.80
C GLU A 114 8.82 0.91 9.18
N ALA A 115 7.50 1.12 9.21
CA ALA A 115 6.77 1.38 10.44
C ALA A 115 5.49 0.55 10.49
N ASP A 116 5.27 -0.14 11.61
CA ASP A 116 4.04 -0.91 11.83
C ASP A 116 2.83 0.00 12.06
N GLY A 117 1.64 -0.44 11.63
CA GLY A 117 0.38 0.28 11.86
C GLY A 117 -0.27 0.07 13.24
N GLY A 118 0.40 -0.63 14.14
CA GLY A 118 -0.09 -0.84 15.52
C GLY A 118 0.09 0.42 16.36
N THR A 119 -0.93 0.83 17.11
CA THR A 119 -0.93 2.13 17.82
C THR A 119 0.27 2.31 18.77
N GLU A 120 0.71 1.27 19.48
CA GLU A 120 1.92 1.37 20.32
C GLU A 120 3.21 1.45 19.51
N ALA A 121 3.30 0.71 18.40
CA ALA A 121 4.44 0.79 17.50
C ALA A 121 4.54 2.19 16.86
N GLU A 122 3.41 2.79 16.48
CA GLU A 122 3.37 4.17 15.99
C GLU A 122 3.82 5.16 17.06
N ARG A 123 3.31 5.06 18.29
CA ARG A 123 3.74 5.91 19.42
C ARG A 123 5.23 5.79 19.68
N ARG A 124 5.77 4.57 19.63
CA ARG A 124 7.21 4.32 19.80
C ARG A 124 8.01 4.93 18.65
N CYS A 125 7.61 4.70 17.40
CA CYS A 125 8.25 5.30 16.22
C CYS A 125 8.31 6.83 16.34
N ILE A 126 7.18 7.47 16.69
CA ILE A 126 7.10 8.92 16.88
C ILE A 126 8.00 9.37 18.03
N ARG A 127 7.97 8.70 19.18
CA ARG A 127 8.77 9.08 20.36
C ARG A 127 10.28 9.01 20.09
N GLU A 128 10.76 7.87 19.56
CA GLU A 128 12.19 7.68 19.29
C GLU A 128 12.66 8.58 18.14
N GLY A 129 11.85 8.73 17.09
CA GLY A 129 12.16 9.62 15.99
C GLY A 129 12.17 11.09 16.39
N ALA A 130 11.20 11.53 17.20
CA ALA A 130 11.18 12.88 17.76
C ALA A 130 12.39 13.17 18.65
N ALA A 131 12.85 12.19 19.42
CA ALA A 131 14.07 12.32 20.23
C ALA A 131 15.30 12.47 19.33
N ALA A 132 15.44 11.64 18.29
CA ALA A 132 16.54 11.72 17.33
C ALA A 132 16.56 13.06 16.57
N VAL A 133 15.40 13.53 16.09
CA VAL A 133 15.27 14.83 15.41
C VAL A 133 15.67 15.98 16.34
N ARG A 134 15.15 16.01 17.57
CA ARG A 134 15.50 17.05 18.55
C ARG A 134 16.98 17.05 18.91
N ASP A 135 17.59 15.87 19.06
CA ASP A 135 19.00 15.77 19.38
C ASP A 135 19.88 16.29 18.25
N LEU A 136 19.58 15.90 17.00
CA LEU A 136 20.29 16.39 15.82
C LEU A 136 20.11 17.90 15.64
N ASP A 137 18.89 18.40 15.80
CA ASP A 137 18.55 19.82 15.59
C ASP A 137 19.24 20.77 16.60
N ARG A 138 19.52 20.30 17.83
CA ARG A 138 20.33 21.07 18.81
C ARG A 138 21.71 21.46 18.29
N HIS A 139 22.25 20.69 17.36
CA HIS A 139 23.55 20.95 16.75
C HIS A 139 23.47 21.93 15.57
N ARG A 140 22.27 22.44 15.25
CA ARG A 140 22.00 23.37 14.15
C ARG A 140 22.63 22.90 12.83
N PRO A 141 22.22 21.71 12.34
CA PRO A 141 22.78 21.16 11.13
C PRO A 141 22.49 22.10 9.95
N LYS A 142 23.43 22.18 9.00
CA LYS A 142 23.27 22.98 7.78
C LYS A 142 22.20 22.44 6.82
N GLY A 143 21.71 21.23 7.09
CA GLY A 143 20.69 20.53 6.31
C GLY A 143 20.54 19.09 6.78
N TRP A 144 19.56 18.41 6.22
CA TRP A 144 19.14 17.06 6.57
C TRP A 144 19.30 16.11 5.39
N VAL A 145 19.74 14.90 5.70
CA VAL A 145 19.69 13.74 4.83
C VAL A 145 18.68 12.77 5.43
N VAL A 146 17.53 12.62 4.78
CA VAL A 146 16.50 11.65 5.16
C VAL A 146 16.77 10.37 4.37
N ASP A 147 17.11 9.30 5.06
CA ASP A 147 17.48 8.02 4.47
C ASP A 147 16.30 7.03 4.55
N LEU A 148 15.70 6.74 3.39
CA LEU A 148 14.60 5.80 3.19
C LEU A 148 15.08 4.50 2.50
N ARG A 149 16.39 4.30 2.36
CA ARG A 149 16.94 3.07 1.76
C ARG A 149 16.55 1.85 2.59
N GLY A 150 16.06 0.80 1.94
CA GLY A 150 15.56 -0.39 2.62
C GLY A 150 14.21 -0.22 3.32
N ASN A 151 13.56 0.95 3.26
CA ASN A 151 12.22 1.16 3.81
C ASN A 151 11.15 0.57 2.87
N THR A 152 10.62 -0.59 3.26
CA THR A 152 9.62 -1.34 2.49
C THR A 152 8.16 -0.96 2.77
N GLY A 153 7.92 0.05 3.62
CA GLY A 153 6.60 0.62 3.84
C GLY A 153 5.99 0.36 5.22
N GLY A 154 4.70 -0.02 5.24
CA GLY A 154 3.87 -0.09 6.46
C GLY A 154 2.97 1.14 6.62
N SER A 155 2.81 1.65 7.84
CA SER A 155 2.06 2.88 8.11
C SER A 155 2.90 4.11 7.79
N MET A 156 2.44 4.96 6.86
CA MET A 156 3.14 6.21 6.53
C MET A 156 2.97 7.29 7.62
N TYR A 157 1.90 7.22 8.41
CA TYR A 157 1.55 8.27 9.38
C TYR A 157 2.64 8.55 10.41
N PRO A 158 3.18 7.56 11.16
CA PRO A 158 4.28 7.83 12.09
C PRO A 158 5.55 8.34 11.39
N MET A 159 5.81 7.91 10.14
CA MET A 159 6.96 8.39 9.36
C MET A 159 6.81 9.90 9.06
N LEU A 160 5.64 10.28 8.51
CA LEU A 160 5.32 11.66 8.19
C LEU A 160 5.25 12.55 9.44
N THR A 161 4.74 12.02 10.56
CA THR A 161 4.73 12.73 11.85
C THR A 161 6.15 13.02 12.33
N VAL A 162 7.07 12.05 12.32
CA VAL A 162 8.48 12.27 12.70
C VAL A 162 9.14 13.31 11.81
N LEU A 163 8.80 13.31 10.52
CA LEU A 163 9.34 14.21 9.51
C LEU A 163 8.62 15.56 9.43
N ALA A 164 7.57 15.78 10.23
CA ALA A 164 6.79 17.02 10.22
C ALA A 164 7.63 18.31 10.32
N PRO A 165 8.69 18.38 11.15
CA PRO A 165 9.56 19.57 11.21
C PRO A 165 10.27 19.88 9.89
N LEU A 166 10.49 18.88 9.04
CA LEU A 166 11.17 18.98 7.74
C LEU A 166 10.19 19.13 6.57
N LEU A 167 8.96 18.63 6.72
CA LEU A 167 7.87 18.73 5.76
C LEU A 167 7.04 20.02 5.91
N GLY A 168 7.26 20.81 6.96
CA GLY A 168 6.49 22.04 7.15
C GLY A 168 5.02 21.75 7.43
N HIS A 169 4.11 22.54 6.86
CA HIS A 169 2.66 22.46 7.11
C HIS A 169 1.88 22.50 5.79
N GLY A 170 0.68 21.93 5.77
CA GLY A 170 -0.23 21.98 4.62
C GLY A 170 -0.34 20.66 3.85
N HIS A 171 -0.49 20.74 2.54
CA HIS A 171 -0.70 19.58 1.66
C HIS A 171 0.60 18.84 1.40
N LEU A 172 0.62 17.54 1.74
CA LEU A 172 1.77 16.67 1.53
C LEU A 172 1.62 15.82 0.26
N GLY A 173 0.40 15.39 -0.06
CA GLY A 173 0.12 14.47 -1.16
C GLY A 173 -1.34 14.07 -1.19
N SER A 174 -1.71 13.18 -2.11
CA SER A 174 -3.08 12.68 -2.21
C SER A 174 -3.09 11.22 -2.68
N PHE A 175 -4.06 10.47 -2.20
CA PHE A 175 -4.53 9.25 -2.86
C PHE A 175 -5.36 9.61 -4.09
N VAL A 176 -5.24 8.78 -5.12
CA VAL A 176 -6.08 8.82 -6.32
C VAL A 176 -6.69 7.44 -6.54
N ASP A 177 -7.95 7.39 -6.94
CA ASP A 177 -8.62 6.14 -7.26
C ASP A 177 -8.33 5.66 -8.70
N ALA A 178 -8.94 4.55 -9.09
CA ALA A 178 -8.79 3.98 -10.43
C ALA A 178 -9.35 4.89 -11.55
N ALA A 179 -10.27 5.80 -11.24
CA ALA A 179 -10.77 6.80 -12.18
C ALA A 179 -9.84 8.02 -12.29
N GLY A 180 -8.80 8.09 -11.45
CA GLY A 180 -7.87 9.21 -11.36
C GLY A 180 -8.40 10.37 -10.49
N GLU A 181 -9.50 10.16 -9.79
CA GLU A 181 -10.09 11.16 -8.90
C GLU A 181 -9.41 11.14 -7.53
N VAL A 182 -9.32 12.31 -6.88
CA VAL A 182 -8.70 12.42 -5.57
C VAL A 182 -9.59 11.74 -4.52
N SER A 183 -9.06 10.70 -3.89
CA SER A 183 -9.79 9.88 -2.91
C SER A 183 -9.32 10.08 -1.46
N GLY A 184 -8.31 10.92 -1.24
CA GLY A 184 -7.95 11.39 0.11
C GLY A 184 -6.72 12.29 0.10
N ARG A 185 -6.81 13.47 0.73
CA ARG A 185 -5.72 14.44 0.77
C ARG A 185 -4.91 14.31 2.05
N TRP A 186 -3.60 14.14 1.92
CA TRP A 186 -2.69 14.08 3.06
C TRP A 186 -2.33 15.50 3.49
N LEU A 187 -2.67 15.84 4.72
CA LEU A 187 -2.49 17.18 5.26
C LEU A 187 -1.69 17.12 6.56
N LEU A 188 -0.78 18.05 6.76
CA LEU A 188 -0.03 18.21 7.99
C LEU A 188 -0.44 19.52 8.68
N ARG A 189 -1.06 19.41 9.86
CA ARG A 189 -1.53 20.56 10.64
C ARG A 189 -1.08 20.35 12.08
N ASP A 190 -0.36 21.32 12.65
CA ASP A 190 0.11 21.28 14.05
C ASP A 190 0.82 19.97 14.46
N GLY A 191 1.64 19.42 13.54
CA GLY A 191 2.37 18.17 13.78
C GLY A 191 1.50 16.91 13.77
N VAL A 192 0.28 17.00 13.25
CA VAL A 192 -0.67 15.89 13.07
C VAL A 192 -0.90 15.68 11.58
N VAL A 193 -0.76 14.43 11.14
CA VAL A 193 -1.09 14.00 9.78
C VAL A 193 -2.57 13.66 9.71
N TYR A 194 -3.24 14.21 8.71
CA TYR A 194 -4.63 13.98 8.38
C TYR A 194 -4.76 13.37 6.99
N VAL A 195 -5.81 12.56 6.80
CA VAL A 195 -6.36 12.26 5.48
C VAL A 195 -7.74 12.92 5.42
N ASP A 196 -7.85 13.92 4.56
CA ASP A 196 -8.95 14.89 4.55
C ASP A 196 -9.14 15.50 5.96
N ASP A 197 -10.19 15.11 6.68
CA ASP A 197 -10.50 15.62 8.02
C ASP A 197 -10.20 14.62 9.16
N GLU A 198 -9.78 13.39 8.82
CA GLU A 198 -9.48 12.36 9.82
C GLU A 198 -8.03 12.45 10.28
N ALA A 199 -7.80 12.55 11.60
CA ALA A 199 -6.47 12.57 12.20
C ALA A 199 -5.90 11.15 12.33
N LEU A 200 -4.81 10.85 11.61
CA LEU A 200 -4.25 9.50 11.53
C LEU A 200 -2.94 9.32 12.31
N SER A 201 -2.44 10.38 12.95
CA SER A 201 -1.29 10.28 13.85
C SER A 201 -1.71 9.88 15.26
N ALA A 202 -1.12 8.81 15.79
CA ALA A 202 -1.34 8.41 17.19
C ALA A 202 -0.86 9.45 18.22
N THR A 203 0.07 10.34 17.85
CA THR A 203 0.59 11.39 18.73
C THR A 203 0.98 12.63 17.92
N PRO A 204 0.49 13.84 18.27
CA PRO A 204 0.94 15.08 17.67
C PRO A 204 2.43 15.34 17.92
N TYR A 205 3.12 15.88 16.92
CA TYR A 205 4.51 16.35 17.05
C TYR A 205 4.70 17.76 16.48
N PRO A 206 4.19 18.80 17.15
CA PRO A 206 4.31 20.20 16.72
C PRO A 206 5.69 20.77 17.05
N TYR A 207 6.75 20.14 16.53
CA TYR A 207 8.12 20.62 16.70
C TYR A 207 8.52 21.51 15.53
N LEU A 208 9.12 22.66 15.85
CA LEU A 208 9.71 23.56 14.86
C LEU A 208 11.23 23.42 14.92
N PRO A 209 11.90 23.19 13.77
CA PRO A 209 13.36 23.08 13.73
C PRO A 209 14.02 24.43 14.05
N ALA A 210 15.25 24.39 14.56
CA ALA A 210 16.03 25.58 14.88
C ALA A 210 16.27 26.46 13.65
N GLU A 211 16.50 25.85 12.49
CA GLU A 211 16.54 26.50 11.18
C GLU A 211 15.18 26.29 10.48
N PRO A 212 14.39 27.35 10.23
CA PRO A 212 13.16 27.23 9.46
C PRO A 212 13.45 26.75 8.04
N GLU A 213 12.68 25.76 7.56
CA GLU A 213 12.79 25.20 6.20
C GLU A 213 14.24 24.75 5.86
N PRO A 214 14.84 23.85 6.65
CA PRO A 214 16.23 23.47 6.44
C PRO A 214 16.37 22.70 5.12
N PRO A 215 17.50 22.81 4.40
CA PRO A 215 17.71 22.03 3.18
C PRO A 215 17.60 20.53 3.46
N VAL A 216 16.81 19.81 2.67
CA VAL A 216 16.63 18.35 2.80
C VAL A 216 17.07 17.64 1.53
N ALA A 217 17.86 16.57 1.69
CA ALA A 217 18.10 15.57 0.67
C ALA A 217 17.46 14.25 1.11
N VAL A 218 16.82 13.52 0.19
CA VAL A 218 16.20 12.21 0.47
C VAL A 218 16.97 11.13 -0.27
N LEU A 219 17.36 10.06 0.44
CA LEU A 219 18.01 8.88 -0.13
C LEU A 219 17.00 7.74 -0.25
N ILE A 220 17.00 7.07 -1.41
CA ILE A 220 16.19 5.89 -1.71
C ILE A 220 17.05 4.82 -2.38
N ASP A 221 16.61 3.57 -2.35
CA ASP A 221 17.22 2.47 -3.11
C ASP A 221 16.17 1.59 -3.78
N GLY A 222 16.58 0.52 -4.44
CA GLY A 222 15.68 -0.43 -5.10
C GLY A 222 14.78 -1.23 -4.15
N ARG A 223 14.85 -0.99 -2.84
CA ARG A 223 13.97 -1.58 -1.82
C ARG A 223 13.02 -0.57 -1.20
N THR A 224 13.20 0.73 -1.46
CA THR A 224 12.24 1.76 -1.04
C THR A 224 10.91 1.52 -1.75
N MET A 225 9.84 1.26 -0.99
CA MET A 225 8.55 0.86 -1.54
C MET A 225 7.39 1.37 -0.68
N SER A 226 6.20 1.49 -1.27
CA SER A 226 4.94 1.64 -0.54
C SER A 226 4.94 2.90 0.34
N ALA A 227 4.72 2.80 1.66
CA ALA A 227 4.79 3.98 2.55
C ALA A 227 6.17 4.68 2.54
N GLY A 228 7.25 3.99 2.17
CA GLY A 228 8.55 4.62 1.90
C GLY A 228 8.50 5.54 0.67
N GLU A 229 7.80 5.13 -0.39
CA GLU A 229 7.56 5.96 -1.58
C GLU A 229 6.57 7.10 -1.29
N ALA A 230 5.51 6.84 -0.50
CA ALA A 230 4.58 7.88 -0.05
C ALA A 230 5.30 8.97 0.76
N THR A 231 6.27 8.59 1.60
CA THR A 231 7.13 9.53 2.33
C THR A 231 7.99 10.38 1.39
N LEU A 232 8.53 9.79 0.32
CA LEU A 232 9.24 10.54 -0.72
C LEU A 232 8.30 11.51 -1.45
N ILE A 233 7.07 11.09 -1.79
CA ILE A 233 6.06 11.94 -2.42
C ILE A 233 5.75 13.15 -1.56
N ALA A 234 5.65 12.98 -0.23
CA ALA A 234 5.43 14.10 0.69
C ALA A 234 6.52 15.18 0.56
N PHE A 235 7.79 14.79 0.41
CA PHE A 235 8.87 15.75 0.16
C PHE A 235 8.81 16.38 -1.23
N LEU A 236 8.34 15.65 -2.26
CA LEU A 236 8.19 16.16 -3.62
C LEU A 236 7.01 17.12 -3.77
N GLY A 237 5.96 16.94 -2.94
CA GLY A 237 4.77 17.77 -2.87
C GLY A 237 4.97 19.11 -2.17
N MET A 238 6.11 19.29 -1.48
CA MET A 238 6.48 20.54 -0.83
C MET A 238 6.38 21.72 -1.79
N PRO A 239 5.78 22.85 -1.39
CA PRO A 239 5.82 24.07 -2.19
C PRO A 239 7.28 24.40 -2.48
N ARG A 240 7.63 24.42 -3.77
CA ARG A 240 8.99 24.66 -4.29
C ARG A 240 9.47 26.09 -4.07
N VAL A 241 8.80 26.82 -3.19
CA VAL A 241 8.84 28.27 -3.07
C VAL A 241 8.71 28.60 -1.59
N GLY A 242 9.76 29.19 -1.01
CA GLY A 242 9.71 29.62 0.39
C GLY A 242 8.70 30.76 0.60
N PRO A 243 8.49 31.22 1.85
CA PRO A 243 7.51 32.25 2.21
C PRO A 243 7.66 33.57 1.46
N SER A 244 8.85 33.81 0.89
CA SER A 244 9.22 34.99 0.11
C SER A 244 8.99 34.84 -1.40
N GLY A 245 8.44 33.73 -1.89
CA GLY A 245 8.24 33.51 -3.32
C GLY A 245 9.50 33.06 -4.08
N ARG A 246 10.60 32.75 -3.37
CA ARG A 246 11.86 32.29 -4.00
C ARG A 246 11.98 30.76 -3.98
N PRO A 247 12.54 30.15 -5.05
CA PRO A 247 12.89 28.74 -5.05
C PRO A 247 13.86 28.40 -3.91
N LEU A 248 13.61 27.31 -3.18
CA LEU A 248 14.51 26.81 -2.15
C LEU A 248 15.86 26.41 -2.78
N PRO A 249 17.00 27.02 -2.38
CA PRO A 249 18.31 26.62 -2.88
C PRO A 249 18.69 25.24 -2.32
N GLY A 250 19.09 24.30 -3.19
CA GLY A 250 19.75 23.05 -2.76
C GLY A 250 18.90 21.78 -2.81
N TRP A 251 17.62 21.84 -3.20
CA TRP A 251 16.85 20.61 -3.47
C TRP A 251 17.37 19.92 -4.75
N ARG A 252 18.01 18.77 -4.57
CA ARG A 252 18.34 17.83 -5.66
C ARG A 252 17.94 16.43 -5.17
N PRO A 253 16.91 15.79 -5.75
CA PRO A 253 16.73 14.36 -5.52
C PRO A 253 18.00 13.67 -6.04
N GLY A 254 18.69 12.95 -5.16
CA GLY A 254 19.87 12.17 -5.53
C GLY A 254 19.43 10.93 -6.30
N THR A 255 19.15 11.06 -7.59
CA THR A 255 18.88 9.90 -8.45
C THR A 255 20.19 9.37 -9.03
N SER A 256 20.53 8.13 -8.71
CA SER A 256 21.24 7.29 -9.69
C SER A 256 20.20 6.92 -10.77
N PRO A 257 20.54 6.97 -12.07
CA PRO A 257 19.57 6.85 -13.15
C PRO A 257 19.08 5.41 -13.29
N SER A 258 18.06 5.07 -12.53
CA SER A 258 17.16 3.97 -12.82
C SER A 258 15.75 4.48 -12.59
N THR A 259 15.21 5.16 -13.60
CA THR A 259 13.80 5.51 -13.73
C THR A 259 13.00 4.20 -13.80
N TRP A 260 12.44 3.80 -12.67
CA TRP A 260 11.32 2.87 -12.66
C TRP A 260 10.05 3.68 -12.90
N PRO A 261 9.17 3.29 -13.83
CA PRO A 261 7.87 3.94 -13.96
C PRO A 261 7.14 3.78 -12.62
N MET A 262 6.86 4.89 -11.94
CA MET A 262 6.02 4.87 -10.74
C MET A 262 4.62 4.45 -11.16
N ALA A 263 4.18 3.28 -10.71
CA ALA A 263 2.79 2.86 -10.88
C ALA A 263 1.90 3.77 -10.03
N PRO A 264 0.65 4.06 -10.45
CA PRO A 264 -0.33 4.69 -9.57
C PRO A 264 -0.48 3.86 -8.29
N PHE A 265 -0.51 4.52 -7.14
CA PHE A 265 -0.59 3.88 -5.82
C PHE A 265 -2.06 3.73 -5.39
N SER A 266 -2.52 2.50 -5.21
CA SER A 266 -3.74 2.18 -4.45
C SER A 266 -3.42 0.98 -3.60
N PHE A 267 -3.72 1.08 -2.31
CA PHE A 267 -3.62 -0.01 -1.38
C PHE A 267 -5.00 -0.61 -1.25
N SER A 268 -5.13 -1.88 -1.58
CA SER A 268 -6.36 -2.62 -1.40
C SER A 268 -6.06 -3.83 -0.55
N GLN A 269 -6.32 -3.72 0.76
CA GLN A 269 -6.36 -4.87 1.66
C GLN A 269 -7.80 -5.10 2.10
N TRP A 270 -8.34 -6.23 1.68
CA TRP A 270 -9.72 -6.60 1.90
C TRP A 270 -9.80 -7.71 2.96
N PRO A 271 -10.31 -7.43 4.17
CA PRO A 271 -10.70 -8.50 5.07
C PRO A 271 -12.06 -9.08 4.62
N ALA A 272 -12.07 -10.33 4.19
CA ALA A 272 -13.31 -11.02 3.86
C ALA A 272 -14.09 -11.37 5.15
N ARG A 273 -15.27 -10.76 5.32
CA ARG A 273 -16.39 -11.33 6.08
C ARG A 273 -17.66 -11.19 5.25
N PRO A 274 -18.15 -12.27 4.61
CA PRO A 274 -19.47 -12.25 3.99
C PRO A 274 -20.49 -12.78 5.02
N THR A 275 -21.10 -11.89 5.82
CA THR A 275 -22.44 -12.08 6.42
C THR A 275 -22.89 -10.79 7.12
N GLY A 276 -23.85 -10.06 6.54
CA GLY A 276 -24.58 -8.95 7.19
C GLY A 276 -24.98 -7.82 6.21
N PRO A 277 -26.15 -7.17 6.39
CA PRO A 277 -26.77 -6.37 5.33
C PRO A 277 -26.06 -5.05 5.10
N ALA A 278 -25.96 -4.68 3.82
CA ALA A 278 -25.60 -3.39 3.25
C ALA A 278 -25.23 -2.28 4.26
N ALA A 279 -23.93 -2.09 4.50
CA ALA A 279 -23.41 -0.87 5.07
C ALA A 279 -23.17 0.13 3.93
N SER A 280 -24.12 1.05 3.77
CA SER A 280 -23.97 2.29 3.02
C SER A 280 -22.69 3.02 3.44
N THR A 281 -21.87 3.42 2.46
CA THR A 281 -20.94 4.57 2.53
C THR A 281 -20.27 4.77 3.89
N ALA A 282 -19.33 3.89 4.23
CA ALA A 282 -18.33 4.17 5.24
C ALA A 282 -16.98 3.91 4.59
N THR A 283 -16.16 4.95 4.47
CA THR A 283 -14.73 4.83 4.23
C THR A 283 -14.19 3.83 5.24
N LEU A 284 -13.85 2.62 4.79
CA LEU A 284 -13.39 1.56 5.67
C LEU A 284 -12.07 2.02 6.31
N PRO A 285 -11.95 2.02 7.65
CA PRO A 285 -10.68 2.30 8.30
C PRO A 285 -9.65 1.26 7.88
N TRP A 286 -8.46 1.75 7.53
CA TRP A 286 -7.32 0.97 7.06
C TRP A 286 -6.97 -0.21 7.99
N PRO A 287 -6.76 -1.43 7.49
CA PRO A 287 -6.26 -2.51 8.33
C PRO A 287 -4.76 -2.33 8.62
N ARG A 288 -4.41 -2.51 9.89
CA ARG A 288 -3.05 -2.55 10.44
C ARG A 288 -2.21 -3.59 9.68
N THR A 289 -1.04 -3.18 9.20
CA THR A 289 -0.10 -4.06 8.49
C THR A 289 1.21 -4.16 9.24
N SER A 290 1.76 -5.37 9.24
CA SER A 290 3.12 -5.70 9.68
C SER A 290 4.02 -5.87 8.43
N PRO A 291 5.31 -5.49 8.48
CA PRO A 291 6.23 -5.67 7.37
C PRO A 291 6.52 -7.15 7.15
N ARG A 292 6.36 -7.61 5.90
CA ARG A 292 6.74 -8.97 5.52
C ARG A 292 8.26 -9.09 5.44
N ARG A 293 8.84 -9.94 6.30
CA ARG A 293 10.17 -10.52 6.03
C ARG A 293 10.06 -11.59 4.93
N GLY A 294 10.72 -11.32 3.81
CA GLY A 294 11.07 -12.33 2.81
C GLY A 294 9.99 -12.60 1.75
N MET A 295 10.04 -11.86 0.65
CA MET A 295 9.65 -12.43 -0.64
C MET A 295 10.90 -13.03 -1.30
N PRO A 296 10.83 -14.23 -1.89
CA PRO A 296 11.87 -14.69 -2.79
C PRO A 296 11.83 -13.85 -4.07
N THR A 297 12.97 -13.31 -4.47
CA THR A 297 13.18 -12.73 -5.80
C THR A 297 12.97 -13.82 -6.85
N ARG A 298 11.76 -13.91 -7.42
CA ARG A 298 11.54 -14.77 -8.59
C ARG A 298 11.93 -13.99 -9.84
N SER A 299 13.04 -14.43 -10.43
CA SER A 299 13.47 -14.01 -11.76
C SER A 299 12.40 -14.34 -12.81
N PRO A 300 12.23 -13.53 -13.86
CA PRO A 300 11.26 -13.80 -14.91
C PRO A 300 11.76 -14.97 -15.76
N THR A 301 11.29 -16.18 -15.46
CA THR A 301 11.49 -17.31 -16.37
C THR A 301 10.54 -17.11 -17.55
N LEU A 302 11.11 -16.73 -18.69
CA LEU A 302 10.50 -16.72 -20.01
C LEU A 302 9.72 -18.02 -20.26
N TRP A 303 8.39 -17.96 -20.28
CA TRP A 303 7.57 -19.00 -20.86
C TRP A 303 7.59 -18.88 -22.39
N ARG A 304 8.49 -19.64 -23.02
CA ARG A 304 8.38 -20.02 -24.42
C ARG A 304 7.51 -21.27 -24.52
N GLY A 305 6.45 -21.14 -25.31
CA GLY A 305 5.85 -22.21 -26.11
C GLY A 305 4.88 -23.12 -25.38
N TYR A 306 3.60 -23.10 -25.78
CA TYR A 306 2.96 -24.24 -26.44
C TYR A 306 1.60 -23.78 -27.04
N GLY A 307 1.60 -23.59 -28.35
CA GLY A 307 0.47 -23.92 -29.23
C GLY A 307 1.06 -24.75 -30.38
N PRO A 308 0.36 -25.75 -30.92
CA PRO A 308 -0.67 -25.42 -31.90
C PRO A 308 -1.92 -26.34 -31.93
N PHE A 309 -3.04 -25.73 -32.33
CA PHE A 309 -4.06 -26.22 -33.27
C PHE A 309 -4.49 -27.71 -33.25
N GLY A 310 -5.74 -27.95 -32.86
CA GLY A 310 -6.56 -29.09 -33.30
C GLY A 310 -7.34 -28.80 -34.60
N PRO A 311 -7.85 -29.83 -35.29
CA PRO A 311 -8.02 -29.84 -36.76
C PRO A 311 -9.30 -29.15 -37.25
N ARG A 312 -9.22 -28.56 -38.45
CA ARG A 312 -10.40 -28.15 -39.24
C ARG A 312 -10.99 -29.37 -39.98
N PRO A 313 -12.32 -29.41 -40.20
CA PRO A 313 -13.00 -30.55 -40.77
C PRO A 313 -12.82 -30.64 -42.30
N GLN A 314 -12.89 -31.88 -42.80
CA GLN A 314 -13.05 -32.16 -44.23
C GLN A 314 -14.43 -31.68 -44.71
N GLY A 315 -14.44 -31.01 -45.86
CA GLY A 315 -15.63 -30.74 -46.65
C GLY A 315 -15.17 -30.50 -48.08
N GLY A 316 -15.40 -31.49 -48.95
CA GLY A 316 -15.03 -31.43 -50.36
C GLY A 316 -16.07 -30.70 -51.20
N ALA A 317 -15.65 -30.27 -52.39
CA ALA A 317 -16.39 -30.32 -53.67
C ALA A 317 -15.60 -29.48 -54.71
N GLY A 318 -15.38 -30.06 -55.89
CA GLY A 318 -14.86 -29.37 -57.08
C GLY A 318 -13.59 -29.99 -57.63
#